data_AF-A0A953W7C6-F1
#
_entry.id   AF-A0A953W7C6-F1
#
_cell.length_a   1.000
_cell.length_b   1.000
_cell.length_c   1.000
_cell.angle_alpha   90.00
_cell.angle_beta   90.00
_cell.angle_gamma   90.00
#
_symmetry.space_group_name_H-M   'P 1'
#
loop_
_entity.id
_entity.type
_entity.pdbx_description
1 polymer ?
#
loop_
_entity_poly.entity_id
_entity_poly.type
_entity_poly.pdbx_seq_one_letter_code
_entity_poly.pdbx_strand_id
1 'polypeptide(L)'
;TGDANLDAEIAPYRAELAPIARTATDRWWRIVKFAGATIEVSGEIGSARRLDAGSGGRATPIAEVELELLKGDAAGVFALARVLATDFSGRLRLSLASKLDRAMSGGLTAPLGKAPKLSVGAEALAADALSRGLFAAAARLVAVGPHFTDLRDPEAARGLRVALRRFRSLERAFRFATKKTALRELSATAKTFARVVGEVRDLDVFLAETLPMIEPAFTGEPALLQRLKVRVEDLRAQSWNDAAMVISGADFTVLQLDLMELALLGLWRARDERLDWPLSSFAARVLDRRHAKVMATAASIDFSRPADLHELRLEMKKLRYAAQTFRDAYPKGVRQPYFRAMSVLQASFGELNDAVTAQSVADKAAQGLGPDMLRVAGFAAGFTSARAAFQAGAIERQWAAFAAIEPYWRTKERIGAQNPDHPLP
;
A
#
# COMPACT_ATOMS: atom_id res chain seq x y z
N THR A 1 0.33 -38.53 -14.54
CA THR A 1 1.10 -37.27 -14.68
C THR A 1 2.56 -37.55 -14.97
N GLY A 2 3.04 -38.78 -14.71
CA GLY A 2 4.45 -39.14 -14.89
C GLY A 2 5.29 -38.92 -13.62
N ASP A 3 4.68 -38.30 -12.60
CA ASP A 3 5.19 -38.16 -11.24
C ASP A 3 4.38 -39.08 -10.32
N ALA A 4 5.04 -40.04 -9.69
CA ALA A 4 4.41 -41.04 -8.84
C ALA A 4 3.76 -40.44 -7.58
N ASN A 5 4.32 -39.37 -7.03
CA ASN A 5 3.77 -38.70 -5.84
C ASN A 5 2.50 -37.95 -6.19
N LEU A 6 2.54 -37.20 -7.30
CA LEU A 6 1.37 -36.48 -7.79
C LEU A 6 0.26 -37.45 -8.23
N ASP A 7 0.62 -38.57 -8.87
CA ASP A 7 -0.33 -39.60 -9.26
C ASP A 7 -1.00 -40.28 -8.05
N ALA A 8 -0.28 -40.45 -6.94
CA ALA A 8 -0.84 -40.96 -5.68
C ALA A 8 -1.78 -39.94 -5.00
N GLU A 9 -1.41 -38.66 -4.98
CA GLU A 9 -2.23 -37.58 -4.40
C GLU A 9 -3.55 -37.37 -5.16
N ILE A 10 -3.52 -37.54 -6.48
CA ILE A 10 -4.69 -37.38 -7.35
C ILE A 10 -5.58 -38.63 -7.37
N ALA A 11 -5.05 -39.82 -7.06
CA ALA A 11 -5.77 -41.08 -7.20
C ALA A 11 -7.20 -41.10 -6.60
N PRO A 12 -7.45 -40.55 -5.39
CA PRO A 12 -8.79 -40.52 -4.80
C PRO A 12 -9.80 -39.66 -5.58
N TYR A 13 -9.33 -38.64 -6.30
CA TYR A 13 -10.16 -37.66 -7.00
C TYR A 13 -10.22 -37.89 -8.52
N ARG A 14 -9.54 -38.92 -9.03
CA ARG A 14 -9.32 -39.11 -10.47
C ARG A 14 -10.62 -39.13 -11.30
N ALA A 15 -11.71 -39.67 -10.74
CA ALA A 15 -13.01 -39.71 -11.40
C ALA A 15 -13.76 -38.36 -11.40
N GLU A 16 -13.40 -37.44 -10.50
CA GLU A 16 -13.99 -36.11 -10.34
C GLU A 16 -13.21 -35.01 -11.08
N LEU A 17 -11.98 -35.33 -11.53
CA LEU A 17 -11.16 -34.39 -12.28
C LEU A 17 -11.74 -34.10 -13.66
N ALA A 18 -12.04 -32.83 -13.91
CA ALA A 18 -12.39 -32.31 -15.22
C ALA A 18 -11.41 -31.20 -15.64
N PRO A 19 -11.09 -31.08 -16.94
CA PRO A 19 -10.23 -30.01 -17.41
C PRO A 19 -10.94 -28.65 -17.28
N ILE A 20 -10.45 -27.80 -16.38
CA ILE A 20 -11.04 -26.46 -16.13
C ILE A 20 -10.35 -25.34 -16.93
N ALA A 21 -9.12 -25.58 -17.39
CA ALA A 21 -8.32 -24.62 -18.13
C ALA A 21 -7.35 -25.30 -19.09
N ARG A 22 -6.91 -24.58 -20.13
CA ARG A 22 -5.84 -24.99 -21.05
C ARG A 22 -4.88 -23.83 -21.27
N THR A 23 -3.59 -24.13 -21.21
CA THR A 23 -2.50 -23.24 -21.62
C THR A 23 -1.82 -23.85 -22.85
N ALA A 24 -1.52 -23.02 -23.84
CA ALA A 24 -0.74 -23.42 -25.01
C ALA A 24 0.28 -22.32 -25.29
N THR A 25 1.56 -22.65 -25.14
CA THR A 25 2.68 -21.71 -25.27
C THR A 25 3.80 -22.33 -26.10
N ASP A 26 4.44 -21.49 -26.92
CA ASP A 26 5.77 -21.75 -27.43
C ASP A 26 6.78 -21.31 -26.37
N ARG A 27 7.68 -22.21 -25.97
CA ARG A 27 8.66 -21.99 -24.91
C ARG A 27 10.08 -22.10 -25.45
N TRP A 28 10.88 -21.07 -25.21
CA TRP A 28 12.32 -21.07 -25.42
C TRP A 28 13.00 -20.99 -24.07
N TRP A 29 14.07 -21.75 -23.85
CA TRP A 29 14.76 -21.75 -22.57
C TRP A 29 16.27 -21.82 -22.72
N ARG A 30 16.98 -21.31 -21.71
CA ARG A 30 18.43 -21.43 -21.59
C ARG A 30 18.84 -21.47 -20.12
N ILE A 31 19.83 -22.29 -19.81
CA ILE A 31 20.47 -22.29 -18.49
C ILE A 31 21.57 -21.23 -18.46
N VAL A 32 21.53 -20.36 -17.46
CA VAL A 32 22.47 -19.27 -17.23
C VAL A 32 23.10 -19.44 -15.84
N LYS A 33 24.40 -19.19 -15.73
CA LYS A 33 25.09 -19.05 -14.44
C LYS A 33 25.29 -17.57 -14.15
N PHE A 34 24.71 -17.07 -13.06
CA PHE A 34 24.76 -15.65 -12.71
C PHE A 34 24.77 -15.48 -11.20
N ALA A 35 25.67 -14.63 -10.68
CA ALA A 35 25.77 -14.28 -9.26
C ALA A 35 25.66 -15.49 -8.28
N GLY A 36 26.36 -16.59 -8.59
CA GLY A 36 26.38 -17.80 -7.74
C GLY A 36 25.17 -18.74 -7.92
N ALA A 37 24.21 -18.40 -8.78
CA ALA A 37 23.06 -19.22 -9.12
C ALA A 37 23.19 -19.86 -10.50
N THR A 38 22.60 -21.04 -10.67
CA THR A 38 22.28 -21.67 -11.95
C THR A 38 20.77 -21.53 -12.14
N ILE A 39 20.38 -20.78 -13.16
CA ILE A 39 19.01 -20.33 -13.39
C ILE A 39 18.58 -20.80 -14.77
N GLU A 40 17.43 -21.45 -14.88
CA GLU A 40 16.76 -21.58 -16.17
C GLU A 40 15.99 -20.30 -16.45
N VAL A 41 16.30 -19.67 -17.58
CA VAL A 41 15.55 -18.53 -18.11
C VAL A 41 14.68 -19.07 -19.22
N SER A 42 13.36 -19.02 -19.06
CA SER A 42 12.40 -19.41 -20.08
C SER A 42 11.60 -18.21 -20.55
N GLY A 43 11.48 -18.03 -21.87
CA GLY A 43 10.55 -17.09 -22.49
C GLY A 43 9.38 -17.86 -23.08
N GLU A 44 8.16 -17.39 -22.82
CA GLU A 44 6.93 -18.03 -23.29
C GLU A 44 6.00 -17.05 -23.99
N ILE A 45 5.47 -17.45 -25.14
CA ILE A 45 4.42 -16.74 -25.87
C ILE A 45 3.28 -17.71 -26.18
N GLY A 46 2.04 -17.31 -25.92
CA GLY A 46 0.89 -18.16 -26.22
C GLY A 46 -0.41 -17.66 -25.61
N SER A 47 -1.23 -18.58 -25.11
CA SER A 47 -2.51 -18.22 -24.48
C SER A 47 -2.96 -19.18 -23.37
N ALA A 48 -3.75 -18.65 -22.45
CA ALA A 48 -4.47 -19.37 -21.40
C ALA A 48 -5.98 -19.21 -21.60
N ARG A 49 -6.75 -20.28 -21.51
CA ARG A 49 -8.22 -20.25 -21.64
C ARG A 49 -8.92 -21.12 -20.61
N ARG A 50 -10.06 -20.65 -20.10
CA ARG A 50 -10.98 -21.40 -19.24
C ARG A 50 -11.85 -22.35 -20.08
N LEU A 51 -12.14 -23.55 -19.58
CA LEU A 51 -12.81 -24.64 -20.31
C LEU A 51 -14.20 -25.03 -19.75
N ASP A 52 -14.52 -24.63 -18.53
CA ASP A 52 -15.68 -25.08 -17.73
C ASP A 52 -17.00 -24.29 -17.96
N ALA A 53 -17.04 -23.35 -18.91
CA ALA A 53 -18.28 -22.67 -19.31
C ALA A 53 -18.62 -23.02 -20.76
N GLY A 54 -19.86 -23.45 -21.02
CA GLY A 54 -20.38 -23.86 -22.35
C GLY A 54 -20.27 -22.81 -23.47
N SER A 55 -19.73 -21.63 -23.18
CA SER A 55 -19.14 -20.70 -24.15
C SER A 55 -17.62 -20.70 -23.95
N GLY A 56 -16.86 -21.36 -24.85
CA GLY A 56 -15.40 -21.46 -24.75
C GLY A 56 -14.76 -20.16 -24.27
N GLY A 57 -14.17 -20.19 -23.07
CA GLY A 57 -13.71 -18.99 -22.38
C GLY A 57 -12.73 -18.20 -23.22
N ARG A 58 -12.77 -16.86 -23.13
CA ARG A 58 -11.87 -15.97 -23.88
C ARG A 58 -10.42 -16.36 -23.60
N ALA A 59 -9.67 -16.63 -24.67
CA ALA A 59 -8.24 -16.85 -24.57
C ALA A 59 -7.55 -15.54 -24.15
N THR A 60 -6.76 -15.63 -23.08
CA THR A 60 -5.93 -14.53 -22.56
C THR A 60 -4.50 -14.75 -23.02
N PRO A 61 -3.84 -13.76 -23.66
CA PRO A 61 -2.49 -13.96 -24.16
C PRO A 61 -1.48 -14.11 -23.01
N ILE A 62 -0.45 -14.92 -23.27
CA ILE A 62 0.74 -15.09 -22.45
C ILE A 62 1.92 -14.52 -23.24
N ALA A 63 2.69 -13.67 -22.60
CA ALA A 63 3.99 -13.19 -23.06
C ALA A 63 4.80 -12.92 -21.79
N GLU A 64 5.62 -13.88 -21.37
CA GLU A 64 6.30 -13.84 -20.07
C GLU A 64 7.71 -14.42 -20.12
N VAL A 65 8.49 -14.05 -19.12
CA VAL A 65 9.81 -14.63 -18.85
C VAL A 65 9.77 -15.20 -17.43
N GLU A 66 10.12 -16.47 -17.27
CA GLU A 66 10.26 -17.12 -15.97
C GLU A 66 11.75 -17.34 -15.67
N LEU A 67 12.10 -17.18 -14.39
CA LEU A 67 13.43 -17.42 -13.86
C LEU A 67 13.34 -18.51 -12.80
N GLU A 68 13.76 -19.72 -13.14
CA GLU A 68 13.71 -20.87 -12.25
C GLU A 68 15.09 -21.16 -11.66
N LEU A 69 15.18 -21.18 -10.33
CA LEU A 69 16.42 -21.53 -9.63
C LEU A 69 16.63 -23.04 -9.68
N LEU A 70 17.64 -23.49 -10.44
CA LEU A 70 18.01 -24.91 -10.49
C LEU A 70 18.98 -25.27 -9.36
N LYS A 71 19.94 -24.38 -9.06
CA LYS A 71 20.96 -24.60 -8.03
C LYS A 71 21.58 -23.27 -7.57
N GLY A 72 22.02 -23.20 -6.32
CA GLY A 72 22.77 -22.06 -5.78
C GLY A 72 21.91 -21.10 -4.96
N ASP A 73 22.35 -19.85 -4.86
CA ASP A 73 21.69 -18.82 -4.04
C ASP A 73 20.53 -18.15 -4.78
N ALA A 74 19.36 -18.08 -4.14
CA ALA A 74 18.19 -17.39 -4.67
C ALA A 74 18.42 -15.88 -4.90
N ALA A 75 19.37 -15.25 -4.20
CA ALA A 75 19.78 -13.87 -4.48
C ALA A 75 20.24 -13.67 -5.93
N GLY A 76 20.82 -14.69 -6.56
CA GLY A 76 21.22 -14.64 -7.96
C GLY A 76 20.05 -14.48 -8.93
N VAL A 77 18.87 -15.02 -8.59
CA VAL A 77 17.63 -14.83 -9.38
C VAL A 77 17.18 -13.38 -9.34
N PHE A 78 17.16 -12.76 -8.16
CA PHE A 78 16.81 -11.35 -8.02
C PHE A 78 17.82 -10.43 -8.72
N ALA A 79 19.11 -10.76 -8.64
CA ALA A 79 20.15 -10.02 -9.35
C ALA A 79 19.94 -10.07 -10.87
N LEU A 80 19.64 -11.25 -11.44
CA LEU A 80 19.33 -11.37 -12.87
C LEU A 80 18.02 -10.65 -13.23
N ALA A 81 16.99 -10.76 -12.40
CA ALA A 81 15.70 -10.09 -12.62
C ALA A 81 15.85 -8.55 -12.68
N ARG A 82 16.72 -7.95 -11.85
CA ARG A 82 17.03 -6.52 -11.89
C ARG A 82 17.68 -6.13 -13.22
N VAL A 83 18.66 -6.89 -13.69
CA VAL A 83 19.31 -6.65 -14.99
C VAL A 83 18.27 -6.66 -16.11
N LEU A 84 17.40 -7.68 -16.14
CA LEU A 84 16.33 -7.78 -17.13
C LEU A 84 15.33 -6.61 -17.02
N ALA A 85 14.93 -6.21 -15.82
CA ALA A 85 14.01 -5.08 -15.64
C ALA A 85 14.60 -3.77 -16.19
N THR A 86 15.89 -3.53 -15.96
CA THR A 86 16.61 -2.33 -16.42
C THR A 86 16.90 -2.37 -17.93
N ASP A 87 17.46 -3.47 -18.45
CA ASP A 87 17.86 -3.60 -19.86
C ASP A 87 16.66 -3.53 -20.82
N PHE A 88 15.49 -4.01 -20.39
CA PHE A 88 14.25 -3.91 -21.14
C PHE A 88 13.45 -2.64 -20.81
N SER A 89 14.05 -1.64 -20.17
CA SER A 89 13.47 -0.32 -19.87
C SER A 89 12.08 -0.39 -19.22
N GLY A 90 11.86 -1.33 -18.29
CA GLY A 90 10.57 -1.50 -17.61
C GLY A 90 9.48 -2.20 -18.42
N ARG A 91 9.77 -2.70 -19.63
CA ARG A 91 8.82 -3.52 -20.41
C ARG A 91 8.54 -4.86 -19.75
N LEU A 92 9.50 -5.38 -18.98
CA LEU A 92 9.30 -6.53 -18.10
C LEU A 92 8.79 -6.07 -16.74
N ARG A 93 7.63 -6.60 -16.36
CA ARG A 93 6.98 -6.33 -15.07
C ARG A 93 6.85 -7.63 -14.30
N LEU A 94 6.98 -7.54 -12.98
CA LEU A 94 6.79 -8.70 -12.14
C LEU A 94 5.31 -9.15 -12.17
N SER A 95 5.07 -10.45 -12.19
CA SER A 95 3.75 -11.04 -12.06
C SER A 95 3.78 -12.10 -10.97
N LEU A 96 2.73 -12.14 -10.14
CA LEU A 96 2.48 -13.23 -9.19
C LEU A 96 1.32 -14.14 -9.63
N ALA A 97 0.69 -13.83 -10.77
CA ALA A 97 -0.39 -14.61 -11.33
C ALA A 97 0.18 -15.80 -12.10
N SER A 98 -0.28 -17.00 -11.76
CA SER A 98 0.02 -18.21 -12.52
C SER A 98 -0.70 -18.21 -13.87
N LYS A 99 -0.27 -19.09 -14.79
CA LYS A 99 -0.97 -19.31 -16.06
C LYS A 99 -2.42 -19.77 -15.85
N LEU A 100 -2.70 -20.50 -14.76
CA LEU A 100 -4.06 -20.88 -14.37
C LEU A 100 -4.88 -19.66 -13.94
N ASP A 101 -4.32 -18.76 -13.12
CA ASP A 101 -5.01 -17.53 -12.72
C ASP A 101 -5.39 -16.67 -13.94
N ARG A 102 -4.48 -16.58 -14.92
CA ARG A 102 -4.76 -15.92 -16.21
C ARG A 102 -5.93 -16.58 -16.94
N ALA A 103 -5.93 -17.91 -17.04
CA ALA A 103 -7.03 -18.67 -17.66
C ALA A 103 -8.37 -18.36 -16.98
N MET A 104 -8.42 -18.43 -15.65
CA MET A 104 -9.64 -18.30 -14.87
C MET A 104 -10.19 -16.87 -14.83
N SER A 105 -9.31 -15.86 -14.87
CA SER A 105 -9.73 -14.46 -14.88
C SER A 105 -10.33 -13.99 -16.21
N GLY A 106 -9.98 -14.63 -17.33
CA GLY A 106 -10.49 -14.29 -18.66
C GLY A 106 -10.05 -12.92 -19.20
N GLY A 107 -9.09 -12.27 -18.54
CA GLY A 107 -8.57 -10.95 -18.90
C GLY A 107 -7.08 -10.81 -18.62
N LEU A 108 -6.44 -9.79 -19.21
CA LEU A 108 -5.01 -9.50 -19.03
C LEU A 108 -4.64 -9.17 -17.58
N THR A 109 -5.60 -8.70 -16.80
CA THR A 109 -5.41 -8.36 -15.39
C THR A 109 -6.62 -8.87 -14.61
N ALA A 110 -6.36 -9.70 -13.60
CA ALA A 110 -7.40 -10.18 -12.71
C ALA A 110 -8.00 -9.00 -11.90
N PRO A 111 -9.29 -9.02 -11.54
CA PRO A 111 -9.89 -7.96 -10.73
C PRO A 111 -9.11 -7.71 -9.43
N LEU A 112 -8.98 -6.44 -9.03
CA LEU A 112 -8.34 -6.09 -7.76
C LEU A 112 -9.13 -6.65 -6.58
N GLY A 113 -8.68 -7.78 -6.05
CA GLY A 113 -9.15 -8.29 -4.76
C GLY A 113 -8.81 -7.33 -3.61
N LYS A 114 -9.43 -7.56 -2.45
CA LYS A 114 -9.07 -6.88 -1.21
C LYS A 114 -7.61 -7.20 -0.86
N ALA A 115 -6.88 -6.21 -0.36
CA ALA A 115 -5.52 -6.45 0.10
C ALA A 115 -5.51 -7.55 1.17
N PRO A 116 -4.65 -8.57 1.05
CA PRO A 116 -4.62 -9.68 1.99
C PRO A 116 -4.33 -9.19 3.42
N LYS A 117 -5.00 -9.81 4.38
CA LYS A 117 -4.71 -9.59 5.80
C LYS A 117 -3.36 -10.19 6.10
N LEU A 118 -2.56 -9.53 6.94
CA LEU A 118 -1.38 -10.17 7.51
C LEU A 118 -1.92 -11.16 8.54
N SER A 119 -2.19 -12.39 8.14
CA SER A 119 -2.65 -13.43 9.06
C SER A 119 -1.47 -13.90 9.90
N VAL A 120 -1.08 -13.07 10.87
CA VAL A 120 0.04 -13.32 11.78
C VAL A 120 -0.52 -13.24 13.19
N GLY A 121 -0.48 -14.36 13.90
CA GLY A 121 -0.98 -14.46 15.27
C GLY A 121 -0.16 -13.64 16.26
N ALA A 122 -0.73 -13.38 17.44
CA ALA A 122 -0.08 -12.65 18.52
C ALA A 122 1.27 -13.26 18.95
N GLU A 123 1.34 -14.60 18.93
CA GLU A 123 2.50 -15.40 19.34
C GLU A 123 3.53 -15.63 18.23
N ALA A 124 3.25 -15.20 17.00
CA ALA A 124 4.25 -15.28 15.94
C ALA A 124 5.44 -14.37 16.29
N LEU A 125 6.64 -14.75 15.85
CA LEU A 125 7.82 -13.92 16.08
C LEU A 125 7.69 -12.59 15.32
N ALA A 126 8.18 -11.52 15.93
CA ALA A 126 8.19 -10.20 15.31
C ALA A 126 8.93 -10.22 13.95
N ALA A 127 9.98 -11.04 13.84
CA ALA A 127 10.70 -11.30 12.59
C ALA A 127 9.80 -11.83 11.47
N ASP A 128 9.02 -12.87 11.74
CA ASP A 128 8.13 -13.49 10.75
C ASP A 128 7.02 -12.53 10.33
N ALA A 129 6.51 -11.77 11.28
CA ALA A 129 5.53 -10.72 11.02
C ALA A 129 6.07 -9.66 10.06
N LEU A 130 7.33 -9.23 10.24
CA LEU A 130 7.98 -8.28 9.34
C LEU A 130 8.17 -8.88 7.95
N SER A 131 8.76 -10.08 7.82
CA SER A 131 8.97 -10.73 6.51
C SER A 131 7.67 -10.89 5.74
N ARG A 132 6.61 -11.42 6.38
CA ARG A 132 5.28 -11.53 5.77
C ARG A 132 4.70 -10.17 5.42
N GLY A 133 4.92 -9.17 6.28
CA GLY A 133 4.53 -7.77 6.08
C GLY A 133 5.12 -7.16 4.83
N LEU A 134 6.44 -7.29 4.66
CA LEU A 134 7.19 -6.78 3.53
C LEU A 134 6.76 -7.50 2.24
N PHE A 135 6.68 -8.83 2.26
CA PHE A 135 6.20 -9.61 1.12
C PHE A 135 4.78 -9.22 0.69
N ALA A 136 3.85 -9.10 1.65
CA ALA A 136 2.47 -8.71 1.35
C ALA A 136 2.37 -7.27 0.79
N ALA A 137 3.26 -6.37 1.22
CA ALA A 137 3.34 -5.03 0.65
C ALA A 137 3.87 -5.07 -0.80
N ALA A 138 4.93 -5.83 -1.06
CA ALA A 138 5.48 -6.00 -2.40
C ALA A 138 4.49 -6.66 -3.36
N ALA A 139 3.88 -7.77 -2.94
CA ALA A 139 2.86 -8.48 -3.71
C ALA A 139 1.67 -7.56 -4.04
N ARG A 140 1.29 -6.66 -3.13
CA ARG A 140 0.24 -5.68 -3.42
C ARG A 140 0.70 -4.61 -4.42
N LEU A 141 1.96 -4.19 -4.41
CA LEU A 141 2.49 -3.26 -5.43
C LEU A 141 2.46 -3.91 -6.81
N VAL A 142 2.88 -5.17 -6.90
CA VAL A 142 2.83 -5.98 -8.13
C VAL A 142 1.40 -6.08 -8.65
N ALA A 143 0.46 -6.48 -7.80
CA ALA A 143 -0.93 -6.67 -8.19
C ALA A 143 -1.63 -5.38 -8.63
N VAL A 144 -1.32 -4.23 -8.02
CA VAL A 144 -1.99 -2.95 -8.33
C VAL A 144 -1.36 -2.21 -9.50
N GLY A 145 -0.06 -2.42 -9.76
CA GLY A 145 0.68 -1.74 -10.83
C GLY A 145 -0.06 -1.71 -12.18
N PRO A 146 -0.43 -2.88 -12.75
CA PRO A 146 -1.13 -2.94 -14.04
C PRO A 146 -2.50 -2.24 -14.05
N HIS A 147 -3.25 -2.27 -12.94
CA HIS A 147 -4.52 -1.52 -12.85
C HIS A 147 -4.31 0.00 -12.91
N PHE A 148 -3.20 0.47 -12.34
CA PHE A 148 -2.86 1.88 -12.37
C PHE A 148 -2.33 2.31 -13.74
N THR A 149 -1.46 1.52 -14.36
CA THR A 149 -0.81 1.89 -15.63
C THR A 149 -1.70 1.60 -16.84
N ASP A 150 -2.25 0.39 -16.93
CA ASP A 150 -2.88 -0.11 -18.15
C ASP A 150 -4.38 0.17 -18.15
N LEU A 151 -5.05 0.03 -17.00
CA LEU A 151 -6.49 0.25 -16.87
C LEU A 151 -6.86 1.68 -16.43
N ARG A 152 -5.89 2.46 -15.93
CA ARG A 152 -6.11 3.81 -15.38
C ARG A 152 -7.23 3.84 -14.32
N ASP A 153 -7.34 2.78 -13.54
CA ASP A 153 -8.36 2.64 -12.50
C ASP A 153 -8.09 3.63 -11.35
N PRO A 154 -9.01 4.58 -11.05
CA PRO A 154 -8.83 5.51 -9.93
C PRO A 154 -8.63 4.83 -8.57
N GLU A 155 -9.24 3.65 -8.36
CA GLU A 155 -9.04 2.89 -7.12
C GLU A 155 -7.64 2.27 -7.05
N ALA A 156 -6.95 2.08 -8.19
CA ALA A 156 -5.56 1.64 -8.20
C ALA A 156 -4.60 2.71 -7.66
N ALA A 157 -4.88 4.01 -7.87
CA ALA A 157 -4.10 5.09 -7.26
C ALA A 157 -4.17 5.02 -5.72
N ARG A 158 -5.37 4.80 -5.18
CA ARG A 158 -5.58 4.53 -3.75
C ARG A 158 -4.85 3.26 -3.33
N GLY A 159 -4.95 2.18 -4.10
CA GLY A 159 -4.29 0.90 -3.85
C GLY A 159 -2.78 1.01 -3.71
N LEU A 160 -2.10 1.66 -4.66
CA LEU A 160 -0.66 1.91 -4.63
C LEU A 160 -0.27 2.76 -3.43
N ARG A 161 -0.97 3.87 -3.18
CA ARG A 161 -0.72 4.72 -1.99
C ARG A 161 -0.82 3.93 -0.69
N VAL A 162 -1.83 3.07 -0.56
CA VAL A 162 -2.01 2.22 0.61
C VAL A 162 -0.85 1.23 0.76
N ALA A 163 -0.44 0.56 -0.32
CA ALA A 163 0.65 -0.42 -0.30
C ALA A 163 2.00 0.22 0.04
N LEU A 164 2.37 1.31 -0.65
CA LEU A 164 3.59 2.08 -0.39
C LEU A 164 3.63 2.61 1.05
N ARG A 165 2.50 3.15 1.53
CA ARG A 165 2.39 3.59 2.93
C ARG A 165 2.54 2.44 3.91
N ARG A 166 1.94 1.27 3.63
CA ARG A 166 2.01 0.09 4.51
C ARG A 166 3.46 -0.37 4.66
N PHE A 167 4.20 -0.47 3.55
CA PHE A 167 5.64 -0.76 3.59
C PHE A 167 6.41 0.26 4.45
N ARG A 168 6.24 1.56 4.18
CA ARG A 168 6.92 2.62 4.96
C ARG A 168 6.54 2.61 6.44
N SER A 169 5.33 2.18 6.77
CA SER A 169 4.86 2.05 8.16
C SER A 169 5.48 0.84 8.86
N LEU A 170 5.66 -0.27 8.14
CA LEU A 170 6.41 -1.44 8.60
C LEU A 170 7.87 -1.08 8.87
N GLU A 171 8.56 -0.45 7.91
CA GLU A 171 9.93 0.03 8.12
C GLU A 171 10.02 0.88 9.39
N ARG A 172 9.17 1.90 9.52
CA ARG A 172 9.22 2.81 10.66
C ARG A 172 8.90 2.14 12.00
N ALA A 173 8.04 1.13 11.99
CA ALA A 173 7.68 0.37 13.19
C ALA A 173 8.84 -0.52 13.66
N PHE A 174 9.55 -1.14 12.72
CA PHE A 174 10.64 -2.09 13.02
C PHE A 174 12.04 -1.45 13.01
N ARG A 175 12.16 -0.18 12.60
CA ARG A 175 13.41 0.57 12.40
C ARG A 175 14.46 0.45 13.51
N PHE A 176 14.02 0.29 14.76
CA PHE A 176 14.94 0.22 15.90
C PHE A 176 15.57 -1.17 16.09
N ALA A 177 15.01 -2.21 15.46
CA ALA A 177 15.43 -3.61 15.58
C ALA A 177 16.01 -4.18 14.27
N THR A 178 15.98 -3.44 13.16
CA THR A 178 16.48 -3.90 11.84
C THR A 178 17.79 -3.23 11.44
N LYS A 179 18.50 -3.82 10.46
CA LYS A 179 19.70 -3.18 9.87
C LYS A 179 19.33 -1.82 9.27
N LYS A 180 20.12 -0.79 9.62
CA LYS A 180 19.72 0.60 9.45
C LYS A 180 19.68 1.11 8.00
N THR A 181 20.31 0.46 7.01
CA THR A 181 20.50 1.04 5.67
C THR A 181 19.45 0.57 4.66
N ALA A 182 19.43 -0.72 4.28
CA ALA A 182 18.63 -1.22 3.15
C ALA A 182 17.13 -0.92 3.24
N LEU A 183 16.46 -1.24 4.36
CA LEU A 183 15.02 -0.95 4.50
C LEU A 183 14.72 0.55 4.48
N ARG A 184 15.63 1.39 4.97
CA ARG A 184 15.44 2.85 5.00
C ARG A 184 15.56 3.46 3.63
N GLU A 185 16.54 3.01 2.86
CA GLU A 185 16.75 3.41 1.47
C GLU A 185 15.53 3.05 0.62
N LEU A 186 15.07 1.80 0.68
CA LEU A 186 13.84 1.41 -0.01
C LEU A 186 12.62 2.19 0.49
N SER A 187 12.50 2.46 1.79
CA SER A 187 11.42 3.29 2.31
C SER A 187 11.48 4.75 1.81
N ALA A 188 12.67 5.25 1.46
CA ALA A 188 12.84 6.56 0.83
C ALA A 188 12.42 6.50 -0.65
N THR A 189 12.83 5.47 -1.39
CA THR A 189 12.37 5.20 -2.76
C THR A 189 10.85 5.03 -2.81
N ALA A 190 10.25 4.26 -1.91
CA ALA A 190 8.79 4.14 -1.83
C ALA A 190 8.09 5.48 -1.51
N LYS A 191 8.77 6.43 -0.86
CA LYS A 191 8.23 7.78 -0.63
C LYS A 191 8.19 8.59 -1.94
N THR A 192 9.16 8.43 -2.84
CA THR A 192 9.16 9.16 -4.12
C THR A 192 7.99 8.69 -4.99
N PHE A 193 7.78 7.39 -5.14
CA PHE A 193 6.61 6.83 -5.83
C PHE A 193 5.29 7.25 -5.17
N ALA A 194 5.23 7.26 -3.82
CA ALA A 194 4.01 7.66 -3.11
C ALA A 194 3.64 9.14 -3.32
N ARG A 195 4.64 10.00 -3.58
CA ARG A 195 4.43 11.41 -3.92
C ARG A 195 3.80 11.54 -5.30
N VAL A 196 4.35 10.85 -6.30
CA VAL A 196 3.86 10.85 -7.68
C VAL A 196 2.41 10.38 -7.77
N VAL A 197 2.09 9.22 -7.17
CA VAL A 197 0.69 8.74 -7.10
C VAL A 197 -0.19 9.64 -6.22
N GLY A 198 0.41 10.43 -5.34
CA GLY A 198 -0.31 11.38 -4.50
C GLY A 198 -0.88 12.56 -5.24
N GLU A 199 -0.12 13.13 -6.16
CA GLU A 199 -0.57 14.26 -6.98
C GLU A 199 -1.82 13.89 -7.80
N VAL A 200 -1.85 12.66 -8.33
CA VAL A 200 -3.03 12.08 -9.00
C VAL A 200 -4.24 12.03 -8.07
N ARG A 201 -4.08 11.44 -6.88
CA ARG A 201 -5.20 11.30 -5.93
C ARG A 201 -5.70 12.66 -5.43
N ASP A 202 -4.82 13.63 -5.21
CA ASP A 202 -5.20 14.96 -4.75
C ASP A 202 -6.11 15.66 -5.77
N LEU A 203 -5.82 15.50 -7.08
CA LEU A 203 -6.67 16.00 -8.17
C LEU A 203 -7.98 15.20 -8.32
N ASP A 204 -7.93 13.86 -8.17
CA ASP A 204 -9.14 13.02 -8.16
C ASP A 204 -10.09 13.41 -7.00
N VAL A 205 -9.56 13.62 -5.79
CA VAL A 205 -10.34 14.09 -4.62
C VAL A 205 -10.93 15.46 -4.90
N PHE A 206 -10.14 16.38 -5.45
CA PHE A 206 -10.61 17.73 -5.70
C PHE A 206 -11.82 17.73 -6.63
N LEU A 207 -11.75 17.02 -7.76
CA LEU A 207 -12.85 16.97 -8.73
C LEU A 207 -14.06 16.17 -8.24
N ALA A 208 -13.84 15.03 -7.58
CA ALA A 208 -14.93 14.12 -7.21
C ALA A 208 -15.62 14.47 -5.88
N GLU A 209 -14.89 15.10 -4.96
CA GLU A 209 -15.36 15.35 -3.60
C GLU A 209 -15.41 16.86 -3.31
N THR A 210 -14.33 17.60 -3.59
CA THR A 210 -14.21 18.99 -3.14
C THR A 210 -15.01 20.00 -3.98
N LEU A 211 -14.86 19.94 -5.30
CA LEU A 211 -15.51 20.87 -6.22
C LEU A 211 -17.05 20.80 -6.17
N PRO A 212 -17.69 19.60 -6.10
CA PRO A 212 -19.15 19.50 -5.92
C PRO A 212 -19.66 20.14 -4.63
N MET A 213 -18.83 20.27 -3.60
CA MET A 213 -19.19 20.99 -2.37
C MET A 213 -19.09 22.52 -2.53
N ILE A 214 -18.21 22.99 -3.43
CA ILE A 214 -17.99 24.42 -3.71
C ILE A 214 -19.06 24.95 -4.67
N GLU A 215 -19.44 24.18 -5.68
CA GLU A 215 -20.37 24.57 -6.75
C GLU A 215 -21.66 25.24 -6.25
N PRO A 216 -22.41 24.69 -5.27
CA PRO A 216 -23.65 25.30 -4.80
C PRO A 216 -23.45 26.59 -3.99
N ALA A 217 -22.26 26.77 -3.41
CA ALA A 217 -21.94 27.93 -2.58
C ALA A 217 -21.31 29.08 -3.37
N PHE A 218 -20.87 28.82 -4.61
CA PHE A 218 -20.15 29.79 -5.41
C PHE A 218 -21.06 30.94 -5.89
N THR A 219 -20.73 32.16 -5.48
CA THR A 219 -21.52 33.37 -5.78
C THR A 219 -20.98 34.17 -6.97
N GLY A 220 -19.92 33.72 -7.62
CA GLY A 220 -19.34 34.35 -8.82
C GLY A 220 -19.96 33.85 -10.12
N GLU A 221 -19.39 34.25 -11.26
CA GLU A 221 -19.88 33.79 -12.57
C GLU A 221 -19.66 32.28 -12.76
N PRO A 222 -20.72 31.47 -12.97
CA PRO A 222 -20.57 30.01 -13.11
C PRO A 222 -19.57 29.58 -14.19
N ALA A 223 -19.42 30.38 -15.25
CA ALA A 223 -18.43 30.16 -16.30
C ALA A 223 -16.97 30.21 -15.81
N LEU A 224 -16.66 30.97 -14.76
CA LEU A 224 -15.32 31.00 -14.17
C LEU A 224 -15.03 29.72 -13.35
N LEU A 225 -16.02 29.22 -12.60
CA LEU A 225 -15.88 27.96 -11.87
C LEU A 225 -15.74 26.77 -12.84
N GLN A 226 -16.49 26.78 -13.94
CA GLN A 226 -16.35 25.80 -15.00
C GLN A 226 -14.96 25.87 -15.67
N ARG A 227 -14.41 27.07 -15.88
CA ARG A 227 -13.02 27.24 -16.37
C ARG A 227 -12.00 26.66 -15.39
N LEU A 228 -12.18 26.83 -14.08
CA LEU A 228 -11.32 26.21 -13.07
C LEU A 228 -11.40 24.68 -13.17
N LYS A 229 -12.60 24.13 -13.28
CA LYS A 229 -12.84 22.68 -13.41
C LYS A 229 -12.08 22.09 -14.60
N VAL A 230 -12.24 22.68 -15.80
CA VAL A 230 -11.53 22.24 -17.01
C VAL A 230 -10.02 22.25 -16.78
N ARG A 231 -9.50 23.30 -16.13
CA ARG A 231 -8.06 23.37 -15.86
C ARG A 231 -7.58 22.30 -14.88
N VAL A 232 -8.38 21.95 -13.87
CA VAL A 232 -8.06 20.84 -12.96
C VAL A 232 -8.14 19.50 -13.69
N GLU A 233 -9.08 19.32 -14.63
CA GLU A 233 -9.17 18.13 -15.48
C GLU A 233 -7.93 17.96 -16.36
N ASP A 234 -7.40 19.04 -16.94
CA ASP A 234 -6.13 19.02 -17.69
C ASP A 234 -4.94 18.62 -16.80
N LEU A 235 -4.84 19.24 -15.62
CA LEU A 235 -3.79 18.90 -14.64
C LEU A 235 -3.90 17.44 -14.21
N ARG A 236 -5.11 16.92 -14.04
CA ARG A 236 -5.38 15.52 -13.72
C ARG A 236 -4.90 14.61 -14.84
N ALA A 237 -5.25 14.89 -16.08
CA ALA A 237 -4.82 14.09 -17.23
C ALA A 237 -3.30 14.05 -17.34
N GLN A 238 -2.63 15.20 -17.18
CA GLN A 238 -1.18 15.28 -17.17
C GLN A 238 -0.56 14.49 -16.01
N SER A 239 -1.06 14.67 -14.79
CA SER A 239 -0.56 13.96 -13.61
C SER A 239 -0.72 12.45 -13.73
N TRP A 240 -1.83 11.98 -14.30
CA TRP A 240 -2.00 10.56 -14.62
C TRP A 240 -0.96 10.06 -15.61
N ASN A 241 -0.70 10.81 -16.69
CA ASN A 241 0.31 10.42 -17.69
C ASN A 241 1.71 10.32 -17.07
N ASP A 242 2.13 11.34 -16.33
CA ASP A 242 3.44 11.38 -15.66
C ASP A 242 3.57 10.25 -14.64
N ALA A 243 2.53 10.05 -13.83
CA ALA A 243 2.54 9.00 -12.81
C ALA A 243 2.58 7.60 -13.43
N ALA A 244 1.84 7.33 -14.50
CA ALA A 244 1.89 6.04 -15.15
C ALA A 244 3.24 5.78 -15.80
N MET A 245 3.88 6.79 -16.41
CA MET A 245 5.22 6.67 -16.97
C MET A 245 6.25 6.28 -15.90
N VAL A 246 6.20 6.93 -14.73
CA VAL A 246 7.07 6.61 -13.59
C VAL A 246 6.79 5.20 -13.04
N ILE A 247 5.52 4.82 -12.90
CA ILE A 247 5.13 3.52 -12.35
C ILE A 247 5.37 2.37 -13.34
N SER A 248 5.37 2.62 -14.64
CA SER A 248 5.76 1.63 -15.66
C SER A 248 7.27 1.56 -15.88
N GLY A 249 8.06 2.42 -15.24
CA GLY A 249 9.51 2.43 -15.36
C GLY A 249 10.20 1.30 -14.60
N ALA A 250 11.44 0.98 -15.01
CA ALA A 250 12.24 -0.09 -14.41
C ALA A 250 12.42 0.07 -12.89
N ASP A 251 12.61 1.30 -12.40
CA ASP A 251 12.81 1.59 -10.97
C ASP A 251 11.66 1.11 -10.09
N PHE A 252 10.42 1.11 -10.60
CA PHE A 252 9.27 0.61 -9.84
C PHE A 252 9.31 -0.92 -9.74
N THR A 253 9.66 -1.61 -10.83
CA THR A 253 9.88 -3.07 -10.82
C THR A 253 11.06 -3.45 -9.91
N VAL A 254 12.14 -2.68 -9.93
CA VAL A 254 13.30 -2.89 -9.04
C VAL A 254 12.91 -2.72 -7.57
N LEU A 255 12.13 -1.68 -7.22
CA LEU A 255 11.60 -1.53 -5.85
C LEU A 255 10.79 -2.76 -5.41
N GLN A 256 9.97 -3.32 -6.31
CA GLN A 256 9.18 -4.52 -6.01
C GLN A 256 10.09 -5.74 -5.77
N LEU A 257 11.08 -5.95 -6.64
CA LEU A 257 12.06 -7.03 -6.54
C LEU A 257 12.88 -6.93 -5.26
N ASP A 258 13.44 -5.76 -4.95
CA ASP A 258 14.27 -5.54 -3.76
C ASP A 258 13.48 -5.78 -2.48
N LEU A 259 12.21 -5.34 -2.45
CA LEU A 259 11.34 -5.57 -1.30
C LEU A 259 10.99 -7.05 -1.13
N MET A 260 10.77 -7.79 -2.23
CA MET A 260 10.54 -9.23 -2.19
C MET A 260 11.79 -10.00 -1.77
N GLU A 261 12.96 -9.67 -2.31
CA GLU A 261 14.24 -10.28 -1.96
C GLU A 261 14.52 -10.09 -0.46
N LEU A 262 14.41 -8.86 0.04
CA LEU A 262 14.57 -8.57 1.47
C LEU A 262 13.61 -9.40 2.32
N ALA A 263 12.35 -9.49 1.91
CA ALA A 263 11.32 -10.20 2.66
C ALA A 263 11.59 -11.70 2.74
N LEU A 264 11.94 -12.32 1.60
CA LEU A 264 12.11 -13.76 1.45
C LEU A 264 13.45 -14.26 1.98
N LEU A 265 14.53 -13.53 1.74
CA LEU A 265 15.89 -13.90 2.16
C LEU A 265 16.26 -13.33 3.54
N GLY A 266 15.37 -12.55 4.16
CA GLY A 266 15.58 -12.00 5.50
C GLY A 266 16.75 -11.02 5.59
N LEU A 267 17.15 -10.37 4.49
CA LEU A 267 18.35 -9.52 4.42
C LEU A 267 18.28 -8.27 5.33
N TRP A 268 17.07 -7.94 5.80
CA TRP A 268 16.83 -6.87 6.78
C TRP A 268 17.20 -7.25 8.22
N ARG A 269 17.37 -8.55 8.51
CA ARG A 269 17.54 -9.07 9.87
C ARG A 269 18.85 -8.60 10.48
N ALA A 270 18.76 -8.04 11.69
CA ALA A 270 19.90 -7.71 12.54
C ALA A 270 20.03 -8.74 13.67
N ARG A 271 21.17 -8.75 14.36
CA ARG A 271 21.33 -9.48 15.63
C ARG A 271 20.69 -8.65 16.75
N ASP A 272 19.35 -8.69 16.82
CA ASP A 272 18.54 -7.97 17.80
C ASP A 272 17.47 -8.93 18.34
N GLU A 273 17.57 -9.27 19.63
CA GLU A 273 16.69 -10.22 20.30
C GLU A 273 15.21 -9.83 20.25
N ARG A 274 14.90 -8.55 20.02
CA ARG A 274 13.51 -8.06 19.97
C ARG A 274 12.78 -8.58 18.74
N LEU A 275 13.52 -9.01 17.72
CA LEU A 275 12.95 -9.69 16.55
C LEU A 275 12.44 -11.11 16.88
N ASP A 276 12.94 -11.70 17.97
CA ASP A 276 12.55 -13.01 18.48
C ASP A 276 11.48 -12.92 19.58
N TRP A 277 11.01 -11.71 19.90
CA TRP A 277 9.87 -11.54 20.79
C TRP A 277 8.55 -11.94 20.12
N PRO A 278 7.54 -12.37 20.90
CA PRO A 278 6.16 -12.43 20.43
C PRO A 278 5.73 -11.09 19.82
N LEU A 279 5.01 -11.15 18.70
CA LEU A 279 4.56 -9.97 17.97
C LEU A 279 3.73 -9.03 18.85
N SER A 280 2.91 -9.57 19.75
CA SER A 280 2.11 -8.79 20.71
C SER A 280 2.99 -7.91 21.62
N SER A 281 4.08 -8.47 22.16
CA SER A 281 5.02 -7.76 23.03
C SER A 281 5.80 -6.69 22.26
N PHE A 282 6.27 -7.03 21.05
CA PHE A 282 6.91 -6.06 20.17
C PHE A 282 5.97 -4.91 19.78
N ALA A 283 4.73 -5.24 19.41
CA ALA A 283 3.71 -4.28 19.04
C ALA A 283 3.36 -3.34 20.20
N ALA A 284 3.15 -3.87 21.40
CA ALA A 284 2.86 -3.08 22.60
C ALA A 284 3.94 -2.00 22.83
N ARG A 285 5.22 -2.38 22.77
CA ARG A 285 6.34 -1.44 22.91
C ARG A 285 6.31 -0.33 21.86
N VAL A 286 6.02 -0.65 20.60
CA VAL A 286 5.94 0.34 19.52
C VAL A 286 4.75 1.26 19.70
N LEU A 287 3.58 0.70 20.00
CA LEU A 287 2.33 1.44 20.16
C LEU A 287 2.40 2.34 21.39
N ASP A 288 2.97 1.88 22.50
CA ASP A 288 3.18 2.67 23.71
C ASP A 288 4.03 3.90 23.47
N ARG A 289 5.18 3.75 22.79
CA ARG A 289 6.03 4.89 22.45
C ARG A 289 5.29 5.91 21.57
N ARG A 290 4.49 5.45 20.62
CA ARG A 290 3.72 6.34 19.73
C ARG A 290 2.58 7.03 20.47
N HIS A 291 1.88 6.31 21.32
CA HIS A 291 0.79 6.86 22.11
C HIS A 291 1.30 7.87 23.14
N ALA A 292 2.38 7.55 23.86
CA ALA A 292 3.01 8.50 24.78
C ALA A 292 3.42 9.80 24.06
N LYS A 293 3.96 9.73 22.84
CA LYS A 293 4.30 10.92 22.07
C LYS A 293 3.06 11.73 21.66
N VAL A 294 1.97 11.07 21.27
CA VAL A 294 0.67 11.72 20.99
C VAL A 294 0.14 12.44 22.24
N MET A 295 0.13 11.76 23.40
CA MET A 295 -0.32 12.36 24.66
C MET A 295 0.55 13.55 25.08
N ALA A 296 1.88 13.43 24.95
CA ALA A 296 2.81 14.51 25.26
C ALA A 296 2.64 15.72 24.34
N THR A 297 2.47 15.51 23.03
CA THR A 297 2.20 16.61 22.08
C THR A 297 0.85 17.26 22.39
N ALA A 298 -0.20 16.47 22.67
CA ALA A 298 -1.51 17.04 23.01
C ALA A 298 -1.51 17.85 24.32
N ALA A 299 -0.64 17.50 25.28
CA ALA A 299 -0.49 18.24 26.52
C ALA A 299 0.26 19.58 26.36
N SER A 300 0.99 19.77 25.26
CA SER A 300 1.81 20.96 25.01
C SER A 300 1.20 21.94 24.00
N ILE A 301 0.02 21.65 23.45
CA ILE A 301 -0.60 22.45 22.39
C ILE A 301 -1.76 23.31 22.88
N ASP A 302 -2.02 24.37 22.13
CA ASP A 302 -3.25 25.13 22.20
C ASP A 302 -4.22 24.68 21.07
N PHE A 303 -5.34 24.07 21.45
CA PHE A 303 -6.34 23.56 20.49
C PHE A 303 -7.00 24.65 19.64
N SER A 304 -6.86 25.93 20.02
CA SER A 304 -7.32 27.06 19.21
C SER A 304 -6.34 27.42 18.07
N ARG A 305 -5.09 26.93 18.11
CA ARG A 305 -4.04 27.28 17.13
C ARG A 305 -3.94 26.24 16.01
N PRO A 306 -4.14 26.62 14.74
CA PRO A 306 -4.06 25.69 13.61
C PRO A 306 -2.70 24.98 13.45
N ALA A 307 -1.59 25.68 13.76
CA ALA A 307 -0.24 25.12 13.67
C ALA A 307 -0.04 23.95 14.67
N ASP A 308 -0.60 24.10 15.86
CA ASP A 308 -0.51 23.11 16.93
C ASP A 308 -1.39 21.88 16.63
N LEU A 309 -2.60 22.11 16.10
CA LEU A 309 -3.47 21.04 15.59
C LEU A 309 -2.78 20.24 14.47
N HIS A 310 -1.98 20.90 13.63
CA HIS A 310 -1.20 20.23 12.60
C HIS A 310 -0.14 19.30 13.20
N GLU A 311 0.57 19.71 14.25
CA GLU A 311 1.55 18.85 14.93
C GLU A 311 0.87 17.60 15.51
N LEU A 312 -0.22 17.77 16.26
CA LEU A 312 -0.96 16.65 16.85
C LEU A 312 -1.48 15.70 15.77
N ARG A 313 -2.00 16.23 14.66
CA ARG A 313 -2.41 15.41 13.51
C ARG A 313 -1.27 14.53 12.99
N LEU A 314 -0.06 15.06 12.87
CA LEU A 314 1.08 14.29 12.38
C LEU A 314 1.43 13.13 13.33
N GLU A 315 1.37 13.35 14.65
CA GLU A 315 1.58 12.28 15.64
C GLU A 315 0.44 11.27 15.65
N MET A 316 -0.82 11.72 15.60
CA MET A 316 -2.00 10.85 15.48
C MET A 316 -1.96 9.98 14.22
N LYS A 317 -1.48 10.53 13.09
CA LYS A 317 -1.29 9.80 11.85
C LYS A 317 -0.24 8.70 12.00
N LYS A 318 0.88 8.99 12.67
CA LYS A 318 1.94 7.99 12.97
C LYS A 318 1.40 6.88 13.87
N LEU A 319 0.61 7.22 14.90
CA LEU A 319 -0.03 6.25 15.79
C LEU A 319 -1.03 5.37 15.06
N ARG A 320 -1.91 5.94 14.22
CA ARG A 320 -2.84 5.15 13.38
C ARG A 320 -2.11 4.16 12.51
N TYR A 321 -1.01 4.56 11.88
CA TYR A 321 -0.27 3.67 11.01
C TYR A 321 0.40 2.53 11.78
N ALA A 322 0.97 2.80 12.96
CA ALA A 322 1.46 1.75 13.83
C ALA A 322 0.33 0.79 14.27
N ALA A 323 -0.81 1.34 14.72
CA ALA A 323 -1.98 0.55 15.11
C ALA A 323 -2.50 -0.31 13.95
N GLN A 324 -2.57 0.24 12.73
CA GLN A 324 -2.97 -0.50 11.54
C GLN A 324 -1.99 -1.61 11.17
N THR A 325 -0.68 -1.38 11.32
CA THR A 325 0.37 -2.37 11.08
C THR A 325 0.20 -3.58 12.00
N PHE A 326 -0.02 -3.35 13.30
CA PHE A 326 -0.11 -4.40 14.31
C PHE A 326 -1.53 -4.85 14.63
N ARG A 327 -2.55 -4.36 13.88
CA ARG A 327 -3.95 -4.59 14.21
C ARG A 327 -4.24 -6.09 14.40
N ASP A 328 -3.68 -6.93 13.54
CA ASP A 328 -3.99 -8.36 13.46
C ASP A 328 -3.32 -9.18 14.59
N ALA A 329 -2.41 -8.56 15.37
CA ALA A 329 -1.86 -9.14 16.60
C ALA A 329 -2.83 -9.09 17.80
N TYR A 330 -3.95 -8.38 17.68
CA TYR A 330 -4.93 -8.21 18.77
C TYR A 330 -6.34 -8.58 18.29
N PRO A 331 -7.21 -9.15 19.14
CA PRO A 331 -8.60 -9.44 18.74
C PRO A 331 -9.36 -8.19 18.28
N LYS A 332 -10.20 -8.33 17.25
CA LYS A 332 -10.99 -7.22 16.68
C LYS A 332 -11.85 -6.53 17.74
N GLY A 333 -12.49 -7.28 18.63
CA GLY A 333 -13.35 -6.73 19.68
C GLY A 333 -12.60 -5.82 20.65
N VAL A 334 -11.40 -6.22 21.06
CA VAL A 334 -10.57 -5.49 22.02
C VAL A 334 -10.05 -4.17 21.43
N ARG A 335 -9.64 -4.17 20.16
CA ARG A 335 -9.10 -2.96 19.50
C ARG A 335 -10.18 -1.98 18.99
N GLN A 336 -11.43 -2.43 18.85
CA GLN A 336 -12.47 -1.66 18.14
C GLN A 336 -12.80 -0.29 18.76
N PRO A 337 -12.95 -0.14 20.10
CA PRO A 337 -13.23 1.17 20.71
C PRO A 337 -12.15 2.20 20.38
N TYR A 338 -10.88 1.81 20.50
CA TYR A 338 -9.74 2.67 20.20
C TYR A 338 -9.71 3.11 18.73
N PHE A 339 -9.92 2.16 17.80
CA PHE A 339 -9.97 2.49 16.37
C PHE A 339 -11.16 3.37 15.99
N ARG A 340 -12.30 3.26 16.67
CA ARG A 340 -13.46 4.13 16.45
C ARG A 340 -13.14 5.56 16.85
N ALA A 341 -12.68 5.78 18.09
CA ALA A 341 -12.34 7.13 18.56
C ALA A 341 -11.21 7.78 17.74
N MET A 342 -10.17 6.99 17.41
CA MET A 342 -9.11 7.43 16.50
C MET A 342 -9.66 7.84 15.13
N SER A 343 -10.64 7.10 14.59
CA SER A 343 -11.23 7.42 13.28
C SER A 343 -12.03 8.72 13.31
N VAL A 344 -12.76 8.99 14.40
CA VAL A 344 -13.50 10.25 14.60
C VAL A 344 -12.54 11.44 14.58
N LEU A 345 -11.50 11.43 15.42
CA LEU A 345 -10.47 12.46 15.43
C LEU A 345 -9.84 12.68 14.06
N GLN A 346 -9.59 11.58 13.34
CA GLN A 346 -8.92 11.63 12.05
C GLN A 346 -9.81 12.11 10.91
N ALA A 347 -11.14 12.04 11.04
CA ALA A 347 -12.04 12.70 10.11
C ALA A 347 -11.88 14.22 10.23
N SER A 348 -11.95 14.77 11.44
CA SER A 348 -11.78 16.21 11.67
C SER A 348 -10.38 16.72 11.28
N PHE A 349 -9.32 15.97 11.59
CA PHE A 349 -7.99 16.28 11.08
C PHE A 349 -7.83 16.10 9.56
N GLY A 350 -8.66 15.25 8.95
CA GLY A 350 -8.72 15.04 7.51
C GLY A 350 -9.18 16.31 6.82
N GLU A 351 -10.30 16.89 7.26
CA GLU A 351 -10.85 18.15 6.71
C GLU A 351 -9.83 19.30 6.74
N LEU A 352 -9.07 19.44 7.84
CA LEU A 352 -7.97 20.42 7.93
C LEU A 352 -6.90 20.21 6.85
N ASN A 353 -6.54 18.95 6.56
CA ASN A 353 -5.57 18.65 5.52
C ASN A 353 -6.16 18.83 4.12
N ASP A 354 -7.42 18.45 3.94
CA ASP A 354 -8.10 18.48 2.66
C ASP A 354 -8.34 19.92 2.20
N ALA A 355 -8.56 20.86 3.13
CA ALA A 355 -8.57 22.29 2.83
C ALA A 355 -7.23 22.80 2.28
N VAL A 356 -6.10 22.40 2.88
CA VAL A 356 -4.76 22.75 2.39
C VAL A 356 -4.49 22.15 1.01
N THR A 357 -4.87 20.88 0.80
CA THR A 357 -4.77 20.22 -0.51
C THR A 357 -5.64 20.92 -1.55
N ALA A 358 -6.88 21.28 -1.20
CA ALA A 358 -7.81 21.96 -2.08
C ALA A 358 -7.31 23.33 -2.51
N GLN A 359 -6.77 24.11 -1.57
CA GLN A 359 -6.11 25.38 -1.88
C GLN A 359 -4.95 25.16 -2.86
N SER A 360 -4.06 24.20 -2.60
CA SER A 360 -2.93 23.95 -3.49
C SER A 360 -3.36 23.55 -4.91
N VAL A 361 -4.44 22.77 -5.06
CA VAL A 361 -4.98 22.40 -6.38
C VAL A 361 -5.59 23.62 -7.08
N ALA A 362 -6.38 24.41 -6.36
CA ALA A 362 -7.01 25.61 -6.90
C ALA A 362 -5.99 26.66 -7.34
N ASP A 363 -4.95 26.91 -6.53
CA ASP A 363 -3.86 27.84 -6.85
C ASP A 363 -3.09 27.40 -8.10
N LYS A 364 -2.76 26.10 -8.20
CA LYS A 364 -2.11 25.52 -9.40
C LYS A 364 -2.98 25.67 -10.64
N ALA A 365 -4.30 25.49 -10.50
CA ALA A 365 -5.23 25.66 -11.61
C ALA A 365 -5.40 27.12 -12.03
N ALA A 366 -5.34 28.08 -11.10
CA ALA A 366 -5.44 29.50 -11.43
C ALA A 366 -4.15 30.12 -11.98
N GLN A 367 -3.01 29.42 -11.85
CA GLN A 367 -1.70 29.94 -12.26
C GLN A 367 -1.68 30.35 -13.74
N GLY A 368 -1.35 31.62 -14.00
CA GLY A 368 -1.21 32.18 -15.36
C GLY A 368 -2.50 32.58 -16.06
N LEU A 369 -3.67 32.50 -15.40
CA LEU A 369 -4.98 32.76 -16.02
C LEU A 369 -5.62 34.10 -15.61
N GLY A 370 -4.86 34.99 -14.99
CA GLY A 370 -5.30 36.34 -14.63
C GLY A 370 -6.12 36.45 -13.33
N PRO A 371 -6.59 37.66 -12.99
CA PRO A 371 -7.13 37.98 -11.67
C PRO A 371 -8.47 37.29 -11.36
N ASP A 372 -9.32 37.06 -12.37
CA ASP A 372 -10.62 36.41 -12.13
C ASP A 372 -10.46 34.95 -11.72
N MET A 373 -9.48 34.25 -12.28
CA MET A 373 -9.18 32.86 -11.88
C MET A 373 -8.56 32.78 -10.49
N LEU A 374 -7.71 33.75 -10.13
CA LEU A 374 -7.22 33.87 -8.76
C LEU A 374 -8.36 34.13 -7.76
N ARG A 375 -9.39 34.89 -8.14
CA ARG A 375 -10.59 35.09 -7.31
C ARG A 375 -11.36 33.79 -7.11
N VAL A 376 -11.52 32.97 -8.14
CA VAL A 376 -12.19 31.65 -8.01
C VAL A 376 -11.38 30.69 -7.13
N ALA A 377 -10.06 30.64 -7.32
CA ALA A 377 -9.19 29.84 -6.46
C ALA A 377 -9.22 30.32 -5.00
N GLY A 378 -9.20 31.63 -4.78
CA GLY A 378 -9.37 32.24 -3.47
C GLY A 378 -10.73 31.90 -2.82
N PHE A 379 -11.82 31.87 -3.60
CA PHE A 379 -13.12 31.41 -3.11
C PHE A 379 -13.06 29.95 -2.67
N ALA A 380 -12.51 29.05 -3.50
CA ALA A 380 -12.37 27.64 -3.17
C ALA A 380 -11.53 27.41 -1.90
N ALA A 381 -10.40 28.13 -1.78
CA ALA A 381 -9.54 28.09 -0.61
C ALA A 381 -10.24 28.61 0.65
N GLY A 382 -10.96 29.74 0.54
CA GLY A 382 -11.72 30.32 1.64
C GLY A 382 -12.87 29.43 2.10
N PHE A 383 -13.64 28.88 1.17
CA PHE A 383 -14.75 27.96 1.47
C PHE A 383 -14.27 26.71 2.21
N THR A 384 -13.22 26.06 1.70
CA THR A 384 -12.67 24.85 2.33
C THR A 384 -12.01 25.15 3.68
N SER A 385 -11.33 26.29 3.81
CA SER A 385 -10.76 26.74 5.09
C SER A 385 -11.83 27.02 6.14
N ALA A 386 -12.93 27.69 5.78
CA ALA A 386 -14.04 27.95 6.68
C ALA A 386 -14.70 26.65 7.17
N ARG A 387 -14.92 25.68 6.26
CA ARG A 387 -15.45 24.37 6.63
C ARG A 387 -14.51 23.61 7.56
N ALA A 388 -13.20 23.66 7.28
CA ALA A 388 -12.20 23.01 8.10
C ALA A 388 -12.10 23.66 9.50
N ALA A 389 -12.21 24.98 9.61
CA ALA A 389 -12.25 25.70 10.87
C ALA A 389 -13.48 25.32 11.72
N PHE A 390 -14.65 25.18 11.09
CA PHE A 390 -15.86 24.70 11.78
C PHE A 390 -15.66 23.30 12.37
N GLN A 391 -15.05 22.37 11.61
CA GLN A 391 -14.76 21.02 12.08
C GLN A 391 -13.65 20.96 13.14
N ALA A 392 -12.70 21.91 13.09
CA ALA A 392 -11.64 22.02 14.10
C ALA A 392 -12.20 22.28 15.50
N GLY A 393 -13.32 22.99 15.62
CA GLY A 393 -14.00 23.22 16.91
C GLY A 393 -14.46 21.94 17.62
N ALA A 394 -14.59 20.82 16.91
CA ALA A 394 -14.91 19.53 17.53
C ALA A 394 -13.69 18.75 18.04
N ILE A 395 -12.46 19.13 17.63
CA ILE A 395 -11.25 18.33 17.85
C ILE A 395 -10.93 18.21 19.35
N GLU A 396 -11.05 19.28 20.12
CA GLU A 396 -10.75 19.25 21.56
C GLU A 396 -11.65 18.24 22.32
N ARG A 397 -12.96 18.29 22.06
CA ARG A 397 -13.92 17.32 22.65
C ARG A 397 -13.66 15.90 22.17
N GLN A 398 -13.39 15.70 20.88
CA GLN A 398 -13.05 14.38 20.33
C GLN A 398 -11.73 13.85 20.89
N TRP A 399 -10.77 14.74 21.17
CA TRP A 399 -9.50 14.43 21.80
C TRP A 399 -9.72 13.96 23.23
N ALA A 400 -10.50 14.69 24.03
CA ALA A 400 -10.85 14.28 25.39
C ALA A 400 -11.49 12.87 25.40
N ALA A 401 -12.39 12.58 24.46
CA ALA A 401 -13.00 11.25 24.32
C ALA A 401 -11.98 10.16 23.95
N PHE A 402 -10.99 10.46 23.09
CA PHE A 402 -9.92 9.53 22.75
C PHE A 402 -8.94 9.30 23.90
N ALA A 403 -8.54 10.37 24.59
CA ALA A 403 -7.60 10.34 25.71
C ALA A 403 -8.13 9.54 26.91
N ALA A 404 -9.46 9.47 27.07
CA ALA A 404 -10.12 8.67 28.10
C ALA A 404 -10.12 7.15 27.79
N ILE A 405 -9.80 6.72 26.57
CA ILE A 405 -9.80 5.30 26.19
C ILE A 405 -8.48 4.66 26.57
N GLU A 406 -8.54 3.61 27.38
CA GLU A 406 -7.38 2.79 27.69
C GLU A 406 -6.81 2.15 26.40
N PRO A 407 -5.49 2.25 26.16
CA PRO A 407 -4.88 1.59 25.02
C PRO A 407 -5.06 0.08 25.06
N TYR A 408 -5.64 -0.48 23.99
CA TYR A 408 -6.01 -1.89 23.91
C TYR A 408 -4.84 -2.89 24.02
N TRP A 409 -3.60 -2.41 23.89
CA TRP A 409 -2.38 -3.22 24.04
C TRP A 409 -1.81 -3.20 25.46
N ARG A 410 -2.41 -2.43 26.39
CA ARG A 410 -2.05 -2.39 27.82
C ARG A 410 -2.98 -3.25 28.68
N THR A 411 -4.15 -3.60 28.17
CA THR A 411 -5.13 -4.42 28.88
C THR A 411 -4.55 -5.82 29.07
N LYS A 412 -4.19 -6.17 30.31
CA LYS A 412 -3.59 -7.48 30.68
C LYS A 412 -4.55 -8.66 30.49
N GLU A 413 -5.83 -8.40 30.35
CA GLU A 413 -6.84 -9.45 30.17
C GLU A 413 -7.08 -9.72 28.68
N ARG A 414 -6.78 -10.96 28.24
CA ARG A 414 -7.09 -11.58 26.93
C ARG A 414 -5.97 -11.65 25.89
N ILE A 415 -4.71 -11.74 26.31
CA ILE A 415 -3.66 -12.44 25.55
C ILE A 415 -3.05 -13.47 26.50
N GLY A 416 -3.57 -14.71 26.48
CA GLY A 416 -2.92 -15.88 27.07
C GLY A 416 -2.62 -15.85 28.57
N ALA A 417 -3.63 -16.00 29.41
CA ALA A 417 -3.41 -16.53 30.76
C ALA A 417 -3.08 -18.03 30.66
N GLN A 418 -1.81 -18.38 30.45
CA GLN A 418 -1.19 -19.58 31.01
C GLN A 418 0.31 -19.31 31.26
N ASN A 419 0.67 -19.49 32.53
CA ASN A 419 1.99 -19.56 33.16
C ASN A 419 2.67 -18.25 33.63
N PRO A 420 2.60 -17.95 34.95
CA PRO A 420 3.41 -16.93 35.59
C PRO A 420 4.66 -17.59 36.19
N ASP A 421 5.79 -17.56 35.48
CA ASP A 421 7.11 -17.66 36.11
C ASP A 421 8.19 -17.24 35.11
N HIS A 422 8.38 -15.92 34.99
CA HIS A 422 9.72 -15.36 34.83
C HIS A 422 9.70 -13.85 35.06
N PRO A 423 10.54 -13.31 35.97
CA PRO A 423 10.78 -11.88 36.04
C PRO A 423 11.66 -11.47 34.84
N LEU A 424 11.22 -10.44 34.11
CA LEU A 424 12.04 -9.79 33.08
C LEU A 424 13.25 -9.11 33.74
N PRO A 425 14.46 -9.20 33.15
CA PRO A 425 15.57 -8.30 33.48
C PRO A 425 15.33 -6.87 32.99
#